data_AF-A0A962CH02-F1
#
_entry.id   AF-A0A962CH02-F1
#
_cell.length_a   1.000
_cell.length_b   1.000
_cell.length_c   1.000
_cell.angle_alpha   90.00
_cell.angle_beta   90.00
_cell.angle_gamma   90.00
#
_symmetry.space_group_name_H-M   'P 1'
#
loop_
_entity.id
_entity.type
_entity.pdbx_description
1 polymer ?
#
loop_
_entity_poly.entity_id
_entity_poly.type
_entity_poly.pdbx_seq_one_letter_code
_entity_poly.pdbx_strand_id
1 'polypeptide(L)'
;MNRWIACLATAMLTLVSPLRADEPAAPGTAASTALHALFDSEWERGLAESPENASYNGDARFNDRWTDLGMKAIQAREAADRAALARLHAIDRSALSAADQLNYDTFEWQ
;
A
#
# COMPACT_ATOMS: atom_id res chain seq x y z
N MET A 1 -49.70 -41.30 3.11
CA MET A 1 -50.73 -40.27 2.86
C MET A 1 -50.02 -38.99 2.44
N ASN A 2 -50.45 -38.45 1.30
CA ASN A 2 -50.18 -37.14 0.71
C ASN A 2 -48.81 -36.83 0.07
N ARG A 3 -48.75 -37.22 -1.21
CA ARG A 3 -47.93 -36.70 -2.31
C ARG A 3 -48.48 -35.33 -2.75
N TRP A 4 -47.67 -34.26 -2.81
CA TRP A 4 -48.09 -32.99 -3.41
C TRP A 4 -46.95 -32.32 -4.20
N ILE A 5 -47.22 -32.16 -5.50
CA ILE A 5 -46.76 -31.11 -6.43
C ILE A 5 -45.41 -31.33 -7.14
N ALA A 6 -45.53 -31.72 -8.41
CA ALA A 6 -44.60 -31.46 -9.50
C ALA A 6 -44.82 -30.06 -10.09
N CYS A 7 -43.88 -29.60 -10.94
CA CYS A 7 -43.76 -28.32 -11.68
C CYS A 7 -42.68 -27.41 -11.06
N LEU A 8 -41.62 -26.97 -11.74
CA LEU A 8 -41.35 -26.79 -13.17
C LEU A 8 -39.84 -26.90 -13.41
N ALA A 9 -39.47 -27.50 -14.55
CA ALA A 9 -38.17 -27.33 -15.15
C ALA A 9 -38.13 -25.97 -15.88
N THR A 10 -37.21 -25.08 -15.50
CA THR A 10 -36.75 -24.02 -16.42
C THR A 10 -35.31 -23.59 -16.11
N ALA A 11 -34.44 -23.91 -17.07
CA ALA A 11 -33.27 -23.16 -17.54
C ALA A 11 -32.18 -22.67 -16.56
N MET A 12 -30.99 -23.22 -16.80
CA MET A 12 -29.68 -22.61 -16.56
C MET A 12 -29.64 -21.11 -16.88
N LEU A 13 -29.02 -20.34 -15.98
CA LEU A 13 -28.04 -19.34 -16.37
C LEU A 13 -26.90 -19.38 -15.35
N THR A 14 -25.95 -20.30 -15.57
CA THR A 14 -24.64 -20.19 -14.92
C THR A 14 -24.02 -18.88 -15.43
N LEU A 15 -23.93 -17.86 -14.59
CA LEU A 15 -22.97 -16.79 -14.80
C LEU A 15 -21.57 -17.43 -14.72
N VAL A 16 -21.07 -17.88 -15.86
CA VAL A 16 -19.62 -18.03 -16.04
C VAL A 16 -19.11 -16.60 -16.13
N SER A 17 -18.80 -16.01 -14.98
CA SER A 17 -17.92 -14.85 -14.94
C SER A 17 -16.65 -15.27 -15.71
N PRO A 18 -16.19 -14.50 -16.71
CA PRO A 18 -14.86 -14.77 -17.23
C PRO A 18 -13.92 -14.65 -16.04
N LEU A 19 -13.20 -15.72 -15.75
CA LEU A 19 -12.01 -15.65 -14.92
C LEU A 19 -11.16 -14.58 -15.60
N ARG A 20 -11.11 -13.38 -15.02
CA ARG A 20 -10.18 -12.35 -15.47
C ARG A 20 -8.83 -12.97 -15.21
N ALA A 21 -8.18 -13.48 -16.26
CA ALA A 21 -6.79 -13.84 -16.18
C ALA A 21 -6.08 -12.60 -15.62
N ASP A 22 -5.27 -12.79 -14.59
CA ASP A 22 -4.33 -11.78 -14.11
C ASP A 22 -3.38 -11.50 -15.28
N GLU A 23 -3.81 -10.61 -16.18
CA GLU A 23 -2.96 -10.09 -17.22
C GLU A 23 -1.88 -9.29 -16.48
N PRO A 24 -0.59 -9.61 -16.70
CA PRO A 24 0.47 -8.91 -16.00
C PRO A 24 0.27 -7.41 -16.21
N ALA A 25 0.11 -6.70 -15.11
CA ALA A 25 -0.07 -5.25 -15.09
C ALA A 25 1.01 -4.63 -16.00
N ALA A 26 0.61 -3.70 -16.88
CA ALA A 26 1.55 -3.02 -17.75
C ALA A 26 2.72 -2.48 -16.90
N PRO A 27 3.98 -2.52 -17.37
CA PRO A 27 5.14 -2.20 -16.55
C PRO A 27 5.02 -0.89 -15.77
N GLY A 28 4.44 0.16 -16.38
CA GLY A 28 4.21 1.44 -15.71
C GLY A 28 3.16 1.40 -14.60
N THR A 29 2.12 0.57 -14.71
CA THR A 29 1.12 0.44 -13.64
C THR A 29 1.71 -0.32 -12.45
N ALA A 30 2.55 -1.34 -12.69
CA ALA A 30 3.23 -2.06 -11.63
C ALA A 30 4.24 -1.17 -10.87
N ALA A 31 5.01 -0.36 -11.58
CA ALA A 31 5.97 0.59 -10.98
C ALA A 31 5.26 1.65 -10.11
N SER A 32 4.17 2.25 -10.62
CA SER A 32 3.37 3.21 -9.83
C SER A 32 2.74 2.56 -8.59
N THR A 33 2.22 1.33 -8.70
CA THR A 33 1.69 0.60 -7.54
C THR A 33 2.78 0.35 -6.49
N ALA A 34 3.97 -0.05 -6.90
CA ALA A 34 5.09 -0.25 -5.98
C ALA A 34 5.51 1.07 -5.30
N LEU A 35 5.52 2.18 -6.04
CA LEU A 35 5.85 3.50 -5.51
C LEU A 35 4.84 3.96 -4.45
N HIS A 36 3.55 3.87 -4.75
CA HIS A 36 2.51 4.29 -3.80
C HIS A 36 2.48 3.37 -2.57
N ALA A 37 2.69 2.07 -2.75
CA ALA A 37 2.82 1.15 -1.61
C ALA A 37 4.02 1.47 -0.71
N LEU A 38 5.14 1.93 -1.30
CA LEU A 38 6.27 2.43 -0.52
C LEU A 38 5.84 3.67 0.29
N PHE A 39 5.22 4.67 -0.33
CA PHE A 39 4.78 5.88 0.35
C PHE A 39 3.82 5.59 1.51
N ASP A 40 2.81 4.74 1.30
CA ASP A 40 1.87 4.33 2.34
C ASP A 40 2.60 3.67 3.52
N SER A 41 3.55 2.77 3.22
CA SER A 41 4.31 2.08 4.27
C SER A 41 5.19 3.02 5.10
N GLU A 42 5.84 3.99 4.45
CA GLU A 42 6.72 4.94 5.11
C GLU A 42 5.93 6.00 5.88
N TRP A 43 4.76 6.38 5.38
CA TRP A 43 3.80 7.21 6.10
C TRP A 43 3.36 6.55 7.41
N GLU A 44 2.88 5.31 7.34
CA GLU A 44 2.43 4.58 8.54
C GLU A 44 3.57 4.36 9.54
N ARG A 45 4.79 4.07 9.05
CA ARG A 45 5.98 3.98 9.91
C ARG A 45 6.27 5.31 10.60
N GLY A 46 6.26 6.41 9.85
CA GLY A 46 6.52 7.75 10.37
C GLY A 46 5.53 8.16 11.47
N LEU A 47 4.25 7.82 11.33
CA LEU A 47 3.23 8.04 12.37
C LEU A 47 3.51 7.23 13.64
N ALA A 48 3.92 5.96 13.49
CA ALA A 48 4.23 5.09 14.63
C ALA A 48 5.54 5.47 15.35
N GLU A 49 6.52 6.00 14.61
CA GLU A 49 7.82 6.43 15.13
C GLU A 49 7.80 7.85 15.70
N SER A 50 6.83 8.68 15.28
CA SER A 50 6.59 10.04 15.77
C SER A 50 5.13 10.23 16.24
N PRO A 51 4.77 9.73 17.43
CA PRO A 51 3.42 9.84 17.98
C PRO A 51 2.88 11.27 18.04
N GLU A 52 3.74 12.25 18.29
CA GLU A 52 3.41 13.67 18.34
C GLU A 52 2.99 14.19 16.97
N ASN A 53 3.67 13.75 15.91
CA ASN A 53 3.29 14.04 14.53
C ASN A 53 1.98 13.33 14.16
N ALA A 54 1.76 12.10 14.65
CA ALA A 54 0.49 11.41 14.46
C ALA A 54 -0.68 12.22 15.08
N SER A 55 -0.54 12.70 16.31
CA SER A 55 -1.54 13.57 16.94
C SER A 55 -1.74 14.87 16.15
N TYR A 56 -0.67 15.49 15.65
CA TYR A 56 -0.77 16.71 14.81
C TYR A 56 -1.59 16.47 13.53
N ASN A 57 -1.47 15.28 12.93
CA ASN A 57 -2.24 14.85 11.76
C ASN A 57 -3.63 14.28 12.10
N GLY A 58 -4.04 14.31 13.38
CA GLY A 58 -5.35 13.84 13.84
C GLY A 58 -5.46 12.34 14.09
N ASP A 59 -4.34 11.61 14.08
CA ASP A 59 -4.30 10.19 14.39
C ASP A 59 -4.07 9.95 15.88
N ALA A 60 -5.08 9.37 16.54
CA ALA A 60 -5.07 9.12 17.97
C ALA A 60 -4.48 7.75 18.38
N ARG A 61 -4.06 6.91 17.42
CA ARG A 61 -3.58 5.53 17.68
C ARG A 61 -2.37 5.44 18.62
N PHE A 62 -1.60 6.52 18.77
CA PHE A 62 -0.33 6.54 19.51
C PHE A 62 -0.30 7.56 20.67
N ASN A 63 -1.45 8.09 21.10
CA ASN A 63 -1.53 9.17 22.09
C ASN A 63 -1.00 8.81 23.50
N ASP A 64 -0.72 7.54 23.76
CA ASP A 64 -0.11 7.04 24.99
C ASP A 64 1.43 6.95 24.92
N ARG A 65 2.03 7.44 23.83
CA ARG A 65 3.47 7.29 23.54
C ARG A 65 4.12 8.63 23.20
N TRP A 66 5.45 8.64 23.32
CA TRP A 66 6.34 9.71 22.86
C TRP A 66 7.39 9.11 21.91
N THR A 67 7.98 9.94 21.07
CA THR A 67 9.11 9.53 20.23
C THR A 67 10.25 8.98 21.09
N ASP A 68 10.75 7.79 20.79
CA ASP A 68 11.93 7.22 21.46
C ASP A 68 13.21 7.89 20.93
N LEU A 69 13.80 8.76 21.75
CA LEU A 69 15.04 9.49 21.44
C LEU A 69 16.30 8.76 21.93
N GLY A 70 16.19 7.51 22.35
CA GLY A 70 17.34 6.68 22.67
C GLY A 70 18.20 6.38 21.43
N MET A 71 19.52 6.28 21.62
CA MET A 71 20.48 6.06 20.53
C MET A 71 20.14 4.83 19.67
N LYS A 72 19.67 3.75 20.29
CA LYS A 72 19.26 2.53 19.57
C LYS A 72 18.07 2.79 18.64
N ALA A 73 17.07 3.55 19.10
CA ALA A 73 15.89 3.87 18.29
C ALA A 73 16.24 4.84 17.16
N ILE A 74 17.13 5.81 17.40
CA ILE A 74 17.68 6.68 16.35
C ILE A 74 18.38 5.85 15.26
N GLN A 75 19.30 4.97 15.66
CA GLN A 75 20.02 4.11 14.70
C GLN A 75 19.09 3.17 13.92
N ALA A 76 18.03 2.66 14.56
CA ALA A 76 17.03 1.83 13.90
C ALA A 76 16.26 2.61 12.83
N ARG A 77 15.85 3.85 13.13
CA ARG A 77 15.17 4.74 12.18
C ARG A 77 16.07 5.09 11.00
N GLU A 78 17.31 5.50 11.26
CA GLU A 78 18.27 5.76 10.18
C GLU A 78 18.50 4.53 9.28
N ALA A 79 18.53 3.33 9.85
CA ALA A 79 18.66 2.10 9.08
C ALA A 79 17.40 1.82 8.24
N ALA A 80 16.21 2.08 8.79
CA ALA A 80 14.95 1.97 8.07
C ALA A 80 14.86 2.99 6.92
N ASP A 81 15.31 4.23 7.13
CA ASP A 81 15.34 5.28 6.10
C ASP A 81 16.26 4.88 4.93
N ARG A 82 17.46 4.37 5.23
CA ARG A 82 18.34 3.80 4.19
C ARG A 82 17.70 2.64 3.44
N ALA A 83 16.94 1.79 4.12
CA ALA A 83 16.22 0.69 3.49
C ALA A 83 15.02 1.17 2.66
N ALA A 84 14.37 2.29 3.02
CA ALA A 84 13.32 2.92 2.22
C ALA A 84 13.89 3.51 0.93
N LEU A 85 15.02 4.22 0.98
CA LEU A 85 15.71 4.72 -0.21
C LEU A 85 16.17 3.59 -1.14
N ALA A 86 16.71 2.49 -0.58
CA ALA A 86 17.06 1.33 -1.40
C ALA A 86 15.85 0.71 -2.11
N ARG A 87 14.67 0.68 -1.46
CA ARG A 87 13.41 0.23 -2.07
C ARG A 87 12.93 1.19 -3.14
N LEU A 88 13.04 2.51 -2.91
CA LEU A 88 12.73 3.54 -3.90
C LEU A 88 13.58 3.33 -5.16
N HIS A 89 14.90 3.22 -5.01
CA HIS A 89 15.86 3.07 -6.12
C HIS A 89 15.70 1.76 -6.90
N ALA A 90 15.01 0.77 -6.35
CA ALA A 90 14.66 -0.46 -7.06
C ALA A 90 13.48 -0.28 -8.03
N ILE A 91 12.72 0.82 -7.92
CA ILE A 91 11.63 1.17 -8.83
C ILE A 91 12.23 1.86 -10.06
N ASP A 92 11.95 1.34 -11.25
CA ASP A 92 12.37 1.98 -12.50
C ASP A 92 11.63 3.31 -12.70
N ARG A 93 12.33 4.41 -12.39
CA ARG A 93 11.81 5.78 -12.55
C ARG A 93 11.34 6.06 -13.98
N SER A 94 11.93 5.45 -15.01
CA SER A 94 11.54 5.68 -16.41
C SER A 94 10.21 5.03 -16.79
N ALA A 95 9.78 4.02 -16.02
CA ALA A 95 8.49 3.36 -16.19
C ALA A 95 7.34 4.14 -15.53
N LEU A 96 7.64 5.14 -14.68
CA LEU A 96 6.66 5.94 -13.96
C LEU A 96 6.00 7.02 -14.84
N SER A 97 4.77 7.37 -14.49
CA SER A 97 4.09 8.56 -15.03
C SER A 97 4.86 9.84 -14.68
N ALA A 98 4.65 10.93 -15.42
CA ALA A 98 5.32 12.21 -15.12
C ALA A 98 5.02 12.73 -13.69
N ALA A 99 3.80 12.50 -13.19
CA ALA A 99 3.43 12.85 -11.82
C ALA A 99 4.15 11.97 -10.80
N ASP A 100 4.25 10.66 -11.05
CA ASP A 100 4.94 9.74 -10.15
C ASP A 100 6.45 9.93 -10.17
N GLN A 101 7.05 10.37 -11.29
CA GLN A 101 8.45 10.78 -11.34
C GLN A 101 8.71 11.98 -10.43
N LEU A 102 7.83 12.98 -10.43
CA LEU A 102 7.94 14.11 -9.52
C LEU A 102 7.80 13.68 -8.05
N ASN A 103 6.85 12.79 -7.75
CA ASN A 103 6.66 12.27 -6.39
C ASN A 103 7.87 11.43 -5.94
N TYR A 104 8.41 10.59 -6.82
CA TYR A 104 9.64 9.84 -6.61
C TYR A 104 10.78 10.79 -6.24
N ASP A 105 11.03 11.82 -7.06
CA ASP A 105 12.13 12.78 -6.83
C ASP A 105 11.94 13.56 -5.53
N THR A 106 10.69 13.87 -5.20
CA THR A 106 10.33 14.57 -3.95
C THR A 106 10.58 13.69 -2.73
N PHE A 107 10.29 12.38 -2.82
CA PHE A 107 10.59 11.44 -1.75
C PHE A 107 12.09 11.20 -1.61
N GLU A 108 12.84 11.13 -2.73
CA GLU A 108 14.29 10.95 -2.72
C GLU A 108 15.05 12.13 -2.09
N TRP A 109 14.52 13.35 -2.21
CA TRP A 109 15.15 14.56 -1.68
C TRP A 109 14.98 14.77 -0.17
N GLN A 110 13.90 14.25 0.42
CA GLN A 110 13.55 14.43 1.85
C GLN A 110 14.53 13.72 2.78
#